data_AF-A0A7J5BIP8-F1
#
_entry.id   AF-A0A7J5BIP8-F1
#
_cell.length_a   1.000
_cell.length_b   1.000
_cell.length_c   1.000
_cell.angle_alpha   90.00
_cell.angle_beta   90.00
_cell.angle_gamma   90.00
#
_symmetry.space_group_name_H-M   'P 1'
#
loop_
_entity.id
_entity.type
_entity.pdbx_description
1 polymer ?
#
loop_
_entity_poly.entity_id
_entity_poly.type
_entity_poly.pdbx_seq_one_letter_code
_entity_poly.pdbx_strand_id
1 'polypeptide(L)'
;MALDRQQPGLEYGTDHDFGKPIDPDLELELASRFLNDPPELFSTSYHALYMNREDWGPGLAFLPADVDSADATFDDFIISTGGGRGSFVDATRQPISLNERSNQRYRYVGPIDDDPVVQQRAAIWGAKCQEIESYEAFEADNRAVFKDLPDNQGLSEYDWRRFGIAASGAGPVLSVYGSNADGSKAFRITVSTQTEDGDDQHPMVQVRGEGSQKQKRVEKVIADHPAELERMSRSAPEWLRRQARTRQLQEQLRQDTGEYYG
;
A
#
# COMPACT_ATOMS: atom_id res chain seq x y z
N MET A 1 -49.60 32.20 -1.57
CA MET A 1 -48.34 32.25 -2.33
C MET A 1 -47.36 31.33 -1.64
N ALA A 2 -47.33 30.07 -2.10
CA ALA A 2 -46.38 29.06 -1.67
C ALA A 2 -45.20 29.10 -2.64
N LEU A 3 -43.98 29.20 -2.12
CA LEU A 3 -42.76 28.97 -2.88
C LEU A 3 -42.11 27.72 -2.31
N ASP A 4 -42.49 26.60 -2.93
CA ASP A 4 -41.75 25.36 -2.94
C ASP A 4 -40.31 25.66 -3.38
N ARG A 5 -39.35 25.47 -2.48
CA ARG A 5 -37.95 25.32 -2.85
C ARG A 5 -37.67 23.83 -2.94
N GLN A 6 -37.98 23.26 -4.10
CA GLN A 6 -37.34 22.03 -4.54
C GLN A 6 -35.83 22.28 -4.56
N GLN A 7 -35.11 21.70 -3.60
CA GLN A 7 -33.69 21.44 -3.78
C GLN A 7 -33.58 20.42 -4.92
N PRO A 8 -32.83 20.69 -6.00
CA PRO A 8 -32.53 19.65 -6.97
C PRO A 8 -31.78 18.56 -6.23
N GLY A 9 -32.36 17.36 -6.23
CA GLY A 9 -31.70 16.17 -5.72
C GLY A 9 -30.34 16.04 -6.39
N LEU A 10 -29.30 15.92 -5.58
CA LEU A 10 -28.05 15.31 -6.00
C LEU A 10 -28.38 13.85 -6.31
N GLU A 11 -28.84 13.60 -7.53
CA GLU A 11 -28.68 12.31 -8.19
C GLU A 11 -27.17 12.13 -8.36
N TYR A 12 -26.53 11.57 -7.33
CA TYR A 12 -25.26 10.87 -7.53
C TYR A 12 -25.57 9.79 -8.55
N GLY A 13 -25.03 9.96 -9.76
CA GLY A 13 -25.22 9.04 -10.88
C GLY A 13 -25.02 7.60 -10.42
N THR A 14 -26.14 6.93 -10.22
CA THR A 14 -26.24 5.48 -10.26
C THR A 14 -25.98 5.08 -11.71
N ASP A 15 -25.21 4.02 -11.91
CA ASP A 15 -24.89 3.40 -13.19
C ASP A 15 -23.69 4.00 -13.93
N HIS A 16 -22.54 4.06 -13.25
CA HIS A 16 -21.30 3.82 -13.98
C HIS A 16 -21.09 2.30 -14.08
N ASP A 17 -21.44 1.78 -15.25
CA ASP A 17 -21.16 0.42 -15.72
C ASP A 17 -19.64 0.29 -15.96
N PHE A 18 -18.86 0.15 -14.88
CA PHE A 18 -17.38 0.22 -14.89
C PHE A 18 -16.68 -1.07 -15.38
N GLY A 19 -17.43 -2.04 -15.87
CA GLY A 19 -16.89 -3.24 -16.49
C GLY A 19 -17.99 -3.93 -17.26
N LYS A 20 -17.64 -4.56 -18.38
CA LYS A 20 -18.55 -5.53 -19.03
C LYS A 20 -19.05 -6.50 -17.96
N PRO A 21 -20.27 -7.05 -18.10
CA PRO A 21 -20.70 -8.16 -17.26
C PRO A 21 -19.60 -9.22 -17.25
N ILE A 22 -19.21 -9.72 -16.07
CA ILE A 22 -18.25 -10.81 -15.96
C ILE A 22 -18.66 -11.91 -16.95
N ASP A 23 -17.70 -12.45 -17.69
CA ASP A 23 -17.92 -13.40 -18.79
C ASP A 23 -18.73 -14.62 -18.28
N PRO A 24 -19.88 -14.99 -18.91
CA PRO A 24 -20.67 -16.19 -18.56
C PRO A 24 -19.83 -17.44 -18.31
N ASP A 25 -18.67 -17.54 -18.95
CA ASP A 25 -17.74 -18.65 -18.87
C ASP A 25 -16.60 -18.41 -17.85
N LEU A 26 -16.87 -17.71 -16.74
CA LEU A 26 -15.90 -17.43 -15.68
C LEU A 26 -15.17 -18.69 -15.16
N GLU A 27 -15.84 -19.84 -15.14
CA GLU A 27 -15.23 -21.13 -14.82
C GLU A 27 -14.15 -21.55 -15.80
N LEU A 28 -14.40 -21.37 -17.08
CA LEU A 28 -13.43 -21.68 -18.11
C LEU A 28 -12.28 -20.67 -18.09
N GLU A 29 -12.54 -19.38 -17.83
CA GLU A 29 -11.49 -18.36 -17.71
C GLU A 29 -10.58 -18.60 -16.50
N LEU A 30 -11.14 -18.84 -15.31
CA LEU A 30 -10.35 -19.14 -14.11
C LEU A 30 -9.55 -20.44 -14.29
N ALA A 31 -10.16 -21.48 -14.89
CA ALA A 31 -9.46 -22.73 -15.15
C ALA A 31 -8.32 -22.55 -16.16
N SER A 32 -8.57 -21.84 -17.26
CA SER A 32 -7.61 -21.54 -18.31
C SER A 32 -6.42 -20.74 -17.79
N ARG A 33 -6.68 -19.69 -17.00
CA ARG A 33 -5.67 -18.71 -16.57
C ARG A 33 -4.92 -19.10 -15.31
N PHE A 34 -5.56 -19.78 -14.36
CA PHE A 34 -5.00 -19.95 -13.01
C PHE A 34 -4.94 -21.38 -12.51
N LEU A 35 -5.72 -22.31 -13.06
CA LEU A 35 -5.70 -23.71 -12.62
C LEU A 35 -4.79 -24.59 -13.48
N ASN A 36 -4.79 -24.38 -14.80
CA ASN A 36 -3.97 -25.16 -15.73
C ASN A 36 -2.48 -24.77 -15.69
N ASP A 37 -2.20 -23.49 -15.44
CA ASP A 37 -0.86 -22.94 -15.28
C ASP A 37 -0.87 -21.93 -14.11
N PRO A 38 -0.77 -22.42 -12.86
CA PRO A 38 -0.90 -21.56 -11.69
C PRO A 38 0.15 -20.44 -11.66
N PRO A 39 -0.25 -19.17 -11.45
CA PRO A 39 0.70 -18.07 -11.46
C PRO A 39 1.58 -18.11 -10.21
N GLU A 40 2.78 -17.53 -10.35
CA GLU A 40 3.61 -17.22 -9.20
C GLU A 40 2.93 -16.10 -8.38
N LEU A 41 2.54 -16.44 -7.16
CA LEU A 41 1.85 -15.51 -6.27
C LEU A 41 2.86 -14.60 -5.56
N PHE A 42 2.51 -13.32 -5.44
CA PHE A 42 3.22 -12.40 -4.55
C PHE A 42 3.16 -12.90 -3.09
N SER A 43 4.20 -12.61 -2.31
CA SER A 43 4.21 -12.93 -0.87
C SER A 43 3.24 -12.06 -0.07
N THR A 44 2.82 -10.93 -0.65
CA THR A 44 1.90 -9.98 -0.03
C THR A 44 0.48 -10.55 0.04
N SER A 45 -0.14 -10.46 1.22
CA SER A 45 -1.55 -10.78 1.43
C SER A 45 -2.31 -9.65 2.12
N TYR A 46 -3.55 -9.44 1.70
CA TYR A 46 -4.44 -8.37 2.14
C TYR A 46 -5.45 -8.89 3.14
N HIS A 47 -5.57 -8.21 4.27
CA HIS A 47 -6.62 -8.51 5.24
C HIS A 47 -8.01 -8.25 4.63
N ALA A 48 -8.99 -9.11 4.90
CA ALA A 48 -10.36 -8.97 4.39
C ALA A 48 -10.96 -7.57 4.65
N LEU A 49 -10.71 -7.01 5.84
CA LEU A 49 -11.06 -5.62 6.19
C LEU A 49 -10.51 -4.57 5.21
N TYR A 50 -9.26 -4.71 4.78
CA TYR A 50 -8.65 -3.79 3.81
C TYR A 50 -9.30 -3.97 2.44
N MET A 51 -9.48 -5.21 2.01
CA MET A 51 -10.20 -5.52 0.78
C MET A 51 -11.61 -4.96 0.76
N ASN A 52 -12.30 -4.95 1.90
CA ASN A 52 -13.66 -4.43 2.00
C ASN A 52 -13.76 -2.88 1.94
N ARG A 53 -12.65 -2.15 2.12
CA ARG A 53 -12.65 -0.68 2.24
C ARG A 53 -12.24 0.06 0.98
N GLU A 54 -11.55 -0.62 0.09
CA GLU A 54 -11.01 -0.07 -1.14
C GLU A 54 -11.90 -0.44 -2.34
N ASP A 55 -11.82 0.38 -3.39
CA ASP A 55 -12.30 -0.02 -4.72
C ASP A 55 -11.15 -0.71 -5.46
N TRP A 56 -11.38 -1.96 -5.83
CA TRP A 56 -10.40 -2.79 -6.52
C TRP A 56 -10.57 -2.73 -8.04
N GLY A 57 -11.66 -2.11 -8.51
CA GLY A 57 -12.12 -2.18 -9.89
C GLY A 57 -12.59 -3.59 -10.28
N PRO A 58 -13.37 -3.74 -11.36
CA PRO A 58 -13.78 -5.05 -11.85
C PRO A 58 -12.63 -5.87 -12.45
N GLY A 59 -12.77 -7.19 -12.36
CA GLY A 59 -12.04 -8.15 -13.19
C GLY A 59 -10.74 -8.67 -12.59
N LEU A 60 -10.56 -8.61 -11.27
CA LEU A 60 -9.34 -9.10 -10.60
C LEU A 60 -9.67 -10.30 -9.72
N ALA A 61 -8.86 -11.35 -9.83
CA ALA A 61 -8.98 -12.57 -9.05
C ALA A 61 -8.06 -12.55 -7.83
N PHE A 62 -8.57 -13.10 -6.72
CA PHE A 62 -7.86 -13.27 -5.46
C PHE A 62 -8.11 -14.67 -4.90
N LEU A 63 -7.11 -15.20 -4.17
CA LEU A 63 -7.19 -16.47 -3.44
C LEU A 63 -7.00 -16.25 -1.95
N PRO A 64 -7.63 -17.04 -1.06
CA PRO A 64 -7.27 -17.09 0.35
C PRO A 64 -5.76 -17.32 0.53
N ALA A 65 -5.16 -16.63 1.49
CA ALA A 65 -3.71 -16.65 1.68
C ALA A 65 -3.18 -18.02 2.15
N ASP A 66 -4.05 -18.87 2.68
CA ASP A 66 -3.78 -20.24 3.12
C ASP A 66 -4.01 -21.30 2.03
N VAL A 67 -4.54 -20.92 0.86
CA VAL A 67 -4.71 -21.81 -0.30
C VAL A 67 -3.54 -21.62 -1.26
N ASP A 68 -2.76 -22.68 -1.49
CA ASP A 68 -1.69 -22.68 -2.51
C ASP A 68 -2.29 -22.59 -3.92
N SER A 69 -1.68 -21.82 -4.84
CA SER A 69 -2.18 -21.72 -6.21
C SER A 69 -2.13 -23.05 -6.95
N ALA A 70 -1.20 -23.95 -6.59
CA ALA A 70 -1.11 -25.28 -7.18
C ALA A 70 -2.24 -26.23 -6.75
N ASP A 71 -2.84 -25.98 -5.58
CA ASP A 71 -3.92 -26.78 -5.00
C ASP A 71 -5.29 -26.09 -5.10
N ALA A 72 -5.33 -24.87 -5.63
CA ALA A 72 -6.54 -24.07 -5.73
C ALA A 72 -7.59 -24.77 -6.61
N THR A 73 -8.84 -24.64 -6.20
CA THR A 73 -10.00 -25.05 -6.97
C THR A 73 -10.75 -23.81 -7.45
N PHE A 74 -11.69 -24.00 -8.37
CA PHE A 74 -12.52 -22.91 -8.87
C PHE A 74 -13.25 -22.16 -7.74
N ASP A 75 -13.76 -22.88 -6.75
CA ASP A 75 -14.54 -22.31 -5.64
C ASP A 75 -13.70 -21.48 -4.66
N ASP A 76 -12.36 -21.56 -4.73
CA ASP A 76 -11.48 -20.79 -3.86
C ASP A 76 -11.33 -19.33 -4.31
N PHE A 77 -11.65 -19.02 -5.57
CA PHE A 77 -11.46 -17.69 -6.11
C PHE A 77 -12.56 -16.72 -5.70
N ILE A 78 -12.12 -15.50 -5.37
CA ILE A 78 -12.98 -14.34 -5.26
C ILE A 78 -12.60 -13.33 -6.35
N ILE A 79 -13.61 -12.72 -6.97
CA ILE A 79 -13.45 -11.81 -8.10
C ILE A 79 -13.98 -10.44 -7.72
N SER A 80 -13.19 -9.39 -7.95
CA SER A 80 -13.66 -8.02 -7.77
C SER A 80 -14.63 -7.65 -8.90
N THR A 81 -15.79 -7.09 -8.55
CA THR A 81 -16.84 -6.76 -9.55
C THR A 81 -16.85 -5.30 -9.96
N GLY A 82 -16.14 -4.43 -9.25
CA GLY A 82 -16.43 -3.00 -9.31
C GLY A 82 -17.84 -2.68 -8.81
N GLY A 83 -18.18 -1.40 -8.73
CA GLY A 83 -19.53 -0.97 -8.30
C GLY A 83 -19.66 -0.65 -6.81
N GLY A 84 -18.56 -0.59 -6.07
CA GLY A 84 -18.53 -0.17 -4.67
C GLY A 84 -17.33 -0.72 -3.90
N ARG A 85 -17.06 -0.13 -2.73
CA ARG A 85 -16.02 -0.63 -1.82
C ARG A 85 -16.32 -2.05 -1.40
N GLY A 86 -15.35 -2.95 -1.54
CA GLY A 86 -15.49 -4.32 -1.06
C GLY A 86 -16.44 -5.21 -1.86
N SER A 87 -16.80 -4.85 -3.08
CA SER A 87 -17.69 -5.66 -3.93
C SER A 87 -16.94 -6.82 -4.57
N PHE A 88 -17.18 -8.03 -4.05
CA PHE A 88 -16.63 -9.29 -4.56
C PHE A 88 -17.73 -10.30 -4.83
N VAL A 89 -17.46 -11.20 -5.76
CA VAL A 89 -18.26 -12.41 -5.99
C VAL A 89 -17.38 -13.65 -5.93
N ASP A 90 -17.99 -14.79 -5.62
CA ASP A 90 -17.35 -16.08 -5.83
C ASP A 90 -17.35 -16.44 -7.32
N ALA A 91 -16.72 -17.57 -7.60
CA ALA A 91 -16.63 -18.17 -8.91
C ALA A 91 -18.01 -18.48 -9.55
N THR A 92 -19.04 -18.73 -8.73
CA THR A 92 -20.44 -18.90 -9.17
C THR A 92 -21.23 -17.58 -9.25
N ARG A 93 -20.56 -16.44 -9.07
CA ARG A 93 -21.08 -15.08 -9.09
C ARG A 93 -22.00 -14.73 -7.91
N GLN A 94 -21.97 -15.52 -6.84
CA GLN A 94 -22.67 -15.14 -5.63
C GLN A 94 -21.89 -14.04 -4.92
N PRO A 95 -22.54 -12.97 -4.46
CA PRO A 95 -21.87 -11.92 -3.69
C PRO A 95 -21.17 -12.49 -2.45
N ILE A 96 -19.89 -12.14 -2.28
CA ILE A 96 -19.11 -12.46 -1.10
C ILE A 96 -19.07 -11.22 -0.20
N SER A 97 -19.46 -11.39 1.05
CA SER A 97 -19.24 -10.38 2.08
C SER A 97 -17.94 -10.69 2.83
N LEU A 98 -16.94 -9.83 2.64
CA LEU A 98 -15.71 -9.88 3.42
C LEU A 98 -15.97 -9.30 4.81
N ASN A 99 -15.92 -10.14 5.84
CA ASN A 99 -16.23 -9.72 7.21
C ASN A 99 -15.07 -8.92 7.82
N GLU A 100 -15.37 -7.70 8.29
CA GLU A 100 -14.43 -6.81 8.98
C GLU A 100 -13.80 -7.40 10.25
N ARG A 101 -14.46 -8.39 10.88
CA ARG A 101 -14.01 -9.08 12.09
C ARG A 101 -13.26 -10.39 11.82
N SER A 102 -13.17 -10.81 10.56
CA SER A 102 -12.46 -12.02 10.15
C SER A 102 -10.97 -11.73 10.01
N ASN A 103 -10.12 -12.66 10.48
CA ASN A 103 -8.66 -12.61 10.25
C ASN A 103 -8.26 -13.19 8.88
N GLN A 104 -9.22 -13.43 7.99
CA GLN A 104 -8.95 -13.92 6.65
C GLN A 104 -8.09 -12.93 5.87
N ARG A 105 -7.18 -13.49 5.08
CA ARG A 105 -6.30 -12.76 4.18
C ARG A 105 -6.40 -13.36 2.79
N TYR A 106 -6.19 -12.53 1.77
CA TYR A 106 -6.22 -12.95 0.38
C TYR A 106 -5.00 -12.44 -0.37
N ARG A 107 -4.60 -13.15 -1.42
CA ARG A 107 -3.50 -12.79 -2.32
C ARG A 107 -4.07 -12.44 -3.68
N TYR A 108 -3.52 -11.40 -4.28
CA TYR A 108 -3.83 -11.07 -5.67
C TYR A 108 -3.24 -12.13 -6.59
N VAL A 109 -4.04 -12.62 -7.54
CA VAL A 109 -3.66 -13.67 -8.48
C VAL A 109 -3.41 -13.10 -9.87
N GLY A 110 -4.38 -12.35 -10.39
CA GLY A 110 -4.29 -11.87 -11.77
C GLY A 110 -5.61 -11.28 -12.31
N PRO A 111 -5.59 -10.76 -13.54
CA PRO A 111 -6.79 -10.36 -14.28
C PRO A 111 -7.56 -11.58 -14.80
N ILE A 112 -8.90 -11.53 -14.79
CA ILE A 112 -9.75 -12.61 -15.30
C ILE A 112 -10.04 -12.54 -16.80
N ASP A 113 -9.68 -11.43 -17.46
CA ASP A 113 -9.88 -11.23 -18.90
C ASP A 113 -8.78 -10.34 -19.49
N ASP A 114 -8.75 -10.24 -20.82
CA ASP A 114 -7.78 -9.43 -21.57
C ASP A 114 -8.30 -8.03 -21.93
N ASP A 115 -9.35 -7.55 -21.25
CA ASP A 115 -9.81 -6.18 -21.45
C ASP A 115 -8.67 -5.21 -21.09
N PRO A 116 -8.35 -4.23 -21.96
CA PRO A 116 -7.23 -3.32 -21.73
C PRO A 116 -7.32 -2.60 -20.38
N VAL A 117 -8.52 -2.29 -19.91
CA VAL A 117 -8.72 -1.61 -18.62
C VAL A 117 -8.43 -2.59 -17.48
N VAL A 118 -8.90 -3.83 -17.56
CA VAL A 118 -8.63 -4.88 -16.56
C VAL A 118 -7.13 -5.18 -16.48
N GLN A 119 -6.44 -5.19 -17.63
CA GLN A 119 -4.98 -5.35 -17.69
C GLN A 119 -4.23 -4.15 -17.08
N GLN A 120 -4.70 -2.92 -17.28
CA GLN A 120 -4.15 -1.74 -16.59
C GLN A 120 -4.34 -1.83 -15.07
N ARG A 121 -5.52 -2.26 -14.61
CA ARG A 121 -5.77 -2.51 -13.17
C ARG A 121 -4.85 -3.59 -12.62
N ALA A 122 -4.67 -4.69 -13.34
CA ALA A 122 -3.73 -5.75 -12.98
C ALA A 122 -2.29 -5.24 -12.84
N ALA A 123 -1.84 -4.38 -13.77
CA ALA A 123 -0.52 -3.77 -13.68
C ALA A 123 -0.36 -2.86 -12.46
N ILE A 124 -1.40 -2.10 -12.08
CA ILE A 124 -1.41 -1.30 -10.84
C ILE A 124 -1.26 -2.21 -9.62
N TRP A 125 -2.02 -3.31 -9.55
CA TRP A 125 -1.98 -4.22 -8.41
C TRP A 125 -0.67 -5.01 -8.31
N GLY A 126 -0.11 -5.45 -9.43
CA GLY A 126 1.25 -6.02 -9.47
C GLY A 126 2.29 -5.02 -8.98
N ALA A 127 2.20 -3.74 -9.40
CA ALA A 127 3.09 -2.68 -8.90
C ALA A 127 2.86 -2.40 -7.40
N LYS A 128 1.62 -2.49 -6.91
CA LYS A 128 1.28 -2.29 -5.49
C LYS A 128 1.83 -3.40 -4.60
N CYS A 129 1.75 -4.66 -5.03
CA CYS A 129 2.37 -5.79 -4.34
C CYS A 129 3.88 -5.55 -4.17
N GLN A 130 4.55 -5.15 -5.26
CA GLN A 130 5.97 -4.80 -5.23
C GLN A 130 6.26 -3.59 -4.32
N GLU A 131 5.42 -2.55 -4.33
CA GLU A 131 5.54 -1.40 -3.42
C GLU A 131 5.49 -1.86 -1.96
N ILE A 132 4.53 -2.73 -1.61
CA ILE A 132 4.35 -3.26 -0.25
C ILE A 132 5.56 -4.07 0.19
N GLU A 133 6.09 -4.98 -0.64
CA GLU A 133 7.28 -5.77 -0.31
C GLU A 133 8.49 -4.88 0.02
N SER A 134 8.72 -3.82 -0.76
CA SER A 134 9.80 -2.87 -0.48
C SER A 134 9.53 -2.00 0.73
N TYR A 135 8.26 -1.67 0.98
CA TYR A 135 7.87 -0.96 2.20
C TYR A 135 8.06 -1.83 3.46
N GLU A 136 7.72 -3.12 3.40
CA GLU A 136 7.93 -4.07 4.50
C GLU A 136 9.42 -4.25 4.81
N ALA A 137 10.27 -4.32 3.78
CA ALA A 137 11.73 -4.33 3.96
C ALA A 137 12.23 -3.03 4.63
N PHE A 138 11.75 -1.87 4.17
CA PHE A 138 12.05 -0.59 4.80
C PHE A 138 11.57 -0.51 6.26
N GLU A 139 10.35 -0.99 6.55
CA GLU A 139 9.80 -1.01 7.90
C GLU A 139 10.52 -1.99 8.83
N ALA A 140 11.03 -3.10 8.31
CA ALA A 140 11.88 -4.01 9.07
C ALA A 140 13.18 -3.34 9.52
N ASP A 141 13.84 -2.57 8.63
CA ASP A 141 15.02 -1.79 8.97
C ASP A 141 14.69 -0.63 9.94
N ASN A 142 13.59 0.08 9.71
CA ASN A 142 13.07 1.10 10.63
C ASN A 142 12.85 0.53 12.04
N ARG A 143 12.19 -0.63 12.13
CA ARG A 143 11.95 -1.32 13.40
C ARG A 143 13.27 -1.69 14.09
N ALA A 144 14.25 -2.19 13.34
CA ALA A 144 15.55 -2.56 13.88
C ALA A 144 16.24 -1.37 14.57
N VAL A 145 16.08 -0.15 14.04
CA VAL A 145 16.60 1.08 14.65
C VAL A 145 15.74 1.52 15.84
N PHE A 146 14.43 1.73 15.64
CA PHE A 146 13.64 2.49 16.61
C PHE A 146 12.95 1.65 17.68
N LYS A 147 12.74 0.36 17.44
CA LYS A 147 12.11 -0.54 18.40
C LYS A 147 13.09 -1.50 19.04
N ASP A 148 13.97 -2.11 18.25
CA ASP A 148 14.75 -3.25 18.71
C ASP A 148 16.10 -2.84 19.37
N LEU A 149 16.54 -1.58 19.22
CA LEU A 149 17.73 -1.06 19.91
C LEU A 149 17.53 -0.88 21.42
N PRO A 150 18.54 -1.20 22.26
CA PRO A 150 18.47 -1.02 23.71
C PRO A 150 18.16 0.42 24.15
N ASP A 151 18.66 1.42 23.42
CA ASP A 151 18.44 2.85 23.68
C ASP A 151 16.95 3.27 23.63
N ASN A 152 16.11 2.45 22.98
CA ASN A 152 14.69 2.71 22.77
C ASN A 152 13.77 1.91 23.69
N GLN A 153 14.31 1.14 24.64
CA GLN A 153 13.51 0.45 25.65
C GLN A 153 12.62 1.45 26.44
N GLY A 154 11.30 1.21 26.43
CA GLY A 154 10.32 2.02 27.15
C GLY A 154 9.71 3.20 26.38
N LEU A 155 10.04 3.37 25.09
CA LEU A 155 9.24 4.21 24.19
C LEU A 155 7.92 3.50 23.83
N SER A 156 6.87 4.27 23.50
CA SER A 156 5.60 3.67 23.10
C SER A 156 5.59 3.29 21.62
N GLU A 157 4.74 2.34 21.23
CA GLU A 157 4.56 1.97 19.83
C GLU A 157 4.09 3.15 18.95
N TYR A 158 3.37 4.10 19.55
CA TYR A 158 3.00 5.36 18.89
C TYR A 158 4.23 6.23 18.56
N ASP A 159 5.29 6.15 19.37
CA ASP A 159 6.50 6.95 19.22
C ASP A 159 7.47 6.38 18.16
N TRP A 160 7.39 5.07 17.87
CA TRP A 160 8.27 4.37 16.93
C TRP A 160 7.84 4.45 15.47
N ARG A 161 6.56 4.74 15.20
CA ARG A 161 5.94 4.51 13.88
C ARG A 161 6.03 5.65 12.86
N ARG A 162 6.76 6.74 13.12
CA ARG A 162 6.69 7.95 12.27
C ARG A 162 8.00 8.32 11.59
N PHE A 163 8.36 7.52 10.59
CA PHE A 163 9.30 7.91 9.56
C PHE A 163 8.54 8.41 8.34
N GLY A 164 8.90 9.59 7.85
CA GLY A 164 8.56 10.01 6.50
C GLY A 164 9.82 10.01 5.67
N ILE A 165 9.77 9.41 4.49
CA ILE A 165 10.83 9.57 3.50
C ILE A 165 10.42 10.69 2.57
N ALA A 166 11.31 11.64 2.36
CA ALA A 166 11.16 12.65 1.31
C ALA A 166 12.24 12.44 0.26
N ALA A 167 11.89 12.40 -1.02
CA ALA A 167 12.87 12.48 -2.09
C ALA A 167 13.21 13.96 -2.35
N SER A 168 14.49 14.31 -2.35
CA SER A 168 14.98 15.63 -2.76
C SER A 168 15.87 15.50 -4.00
N GLY A 169 16.25 16.62 -4.61
CA GLY A 169 17.23 16.62 -5.72
C GLY A 169 18.59 15.99 -5.36
N ALA A 170 18.92 15.88 -4.06
CA ALA A 170 20.08 15.18 -3.50
C ALA A 170 19.69 13.81 -2.92
N GLY A 171 18.76 13.09 -3.56
CA GLY A 171 18.36 11.73 -3.17
C GLY A 171 17.38 11.63 -1.99
N PRO A 172 17.18 10.42 -1.46
CA PRO A 172 16.22 10.17 -0.39
C PRO A 172 16.73 10.75 0.92
N VAL A 173 15.84 11.47 1.59
CA VAL A 173 16.05 12.10 2.87
C VAL A 173 15.10 11.46 3.87
N LEU A 174 15.68 10.80 4.87
CA LEU A 174 14.91 10.16 5.93
C LEU A 174 14.50 11.24 6.93
N SER A 175 13.21 11.42 7.16
CA SER A 175 12.68 12.38 8.13
C SER A 175 12.02 11.64 9.28
N VAL A 176 12.58 11.77 10.47
CA VAL A 176 11.99 11.26 11.71
C VAL A 176 11.06 12.32 12.26
N TYR A 177 9.78 11.99 12.45
CA TYR A 177 8.80 12.89 13.04
C TYR A 177 8.43 12.42 14.45
N GLY A 178 8.32 13.35 15.37
CA GLY A 178 7.78 13.06 16.69
C GLY A 178 7.13 14.27 17.32
N SER A 179 6.24 14.03 18.27
CA SER A 179 5.68 15.03 19.18
C SER A 179 5.85 14.56 20.62
N ASN A 180 5.76 15.47 21.58
CA ASN A 180 5.70 15.10 22.98
C ASN A 180 4.36 14.38 23.29
N ALA A 181 4.33 13.63 24.40
CA ALA A 181 3.16 12.85 24.81
C ALA A 181 1.92 13.72 25.12
N ASP A 182 2.13 15.00 25.44
CA ASP A 182 1.09 16.01 25.66
C ASP A 182 0.60 16.68 24.35
N GLY A 183 1.07 16.20 23.19
CA GLY A 183 0.74 16.77 21.87
C GLY A 183 1.47 18.08 21.55
N SER A 184 2.31 18.59 22.46
CA SER A 184 3.06 19.82 22.24
C SER A 184 4.30 19.58 21.36
N LYS A 185 4.64 20.62 20.57
CA LYS A 185 5.94 20.85 19.92
C LYS A 185 6.49 19.66 19.13
N ALA A 186 6.03 19.53 17.89
CA ALA A 186 6.56 18.56 16.94
C ALA A 186 8.05 18.85 16.63
N PHE A 187 8.85 17.80 16.51
CA PHE A 187 10.21 17.85 15.99
C PHE A 187 10.31 17.05 14.69
N ARG A 188 11.28 17.45 13.85
CA ARG A 188 11.67 16.76 12.63
C ARG A 188 13.18 16.64 12.60
N ILE A 189 13.69 15.42 12.51
CA ILE A 189 15.12 15.18 12.29
C ILE A 189 15.27 14.62 10.88
N THR A 190 16.08 15.29 10.09
CA THR A 190 16.32 15.01 8.67
C THR A 190 17.70 14.39 8.56
N VAL A 191 17.77 13.15 8.08
CA VAL A 191 19.02 12.41 7.87
C VAL A 191 19.20 12.24 6.37
N SER A 192 20.20 12.90 5.80
CA SER A 192 20.70 12.60 4.46
C SER A 192 21.88 11.64 4.62
N THR A 193 21.83 10.52 3.93
CA THR A 193 22.96 9.58 3.86
C THR A 193 23.77 9.76 2.58
N GLN A 194 23.51 10.80 1.79
CA GLN A 194 24.39 11.15 0.68
C GLN A 194 25.58 11.93 1.23
N THR A 195 26.77 11.38 1.03
CA THR A 195 28.02 12.13 1.04
C THR A 195 27.96 13.12 -0.11
N GLU A 196 27.95 14.42 0.19
CA GLU A 196 28.25 15.42 -0.84
C GLU A 196 29.63 15.09 -1.44
N ASP A 197 29.72 15.20 -2.76
CA ASP A 197 30.88 14.92 -3.61
C ASP A 197 32.24 14.80 -2.89
N GLY A 198 32.73 13.56 -2.78
CA GLY A 198 34.16 13.27 -2.73
C GLY A 198 34.84 13.21 -1.36
N ASP A 199 34.14 13.38 -0.23
CA ASP A 199 34.71 13.13 1.10
C ASP A 199 33.93 12.03 1.84
N ASP A 200 34.68 11.01 2.30
CA ASP A 200 34.25 9.89 3.15
C ASP A 200 33.80 10.36 4.55
N GLN A 201 32.87 11.30 4.65
CA GLN A 201 32.49 11.89 5.95
C GLN A 201 30.97 12.03 6.10
N HIS A 202 30.44 11.04 6.82
CA HIS A 202 29.24 11.04 7.68
C HIS A 202 27.88 11.47 7.07
N PRO A 203 26.77 10.81 7.47
CA PRO A 203 25.43 11.26 7.10
C PRO A 203 25.18 12.69 7.59
N MET A 204 24.70 13.57 6.70
CA MET A 204 24.29 14.92 7.08
C MET A 204 22.99 14.85 7.90
N VAL A 205 23.10 15.16 9.19
CA VAL A 205 21.96 15.24 10.12
C VAL A 205 21.55 16.69 10.31
N GLN A 206 20.36 17.06 9.82
CA GLN A 206 19.73 18.36 10.09
C GLN A 206 18.60 18.19 11.10
N VAL A 207 18.71 18.87 12.24
CA VAL A 207 17.73 18.81 13.32
C VAL A 207 16.85 20.06 13.32
N ARG A 208 15.53 19.89 13.36
CA ARG A 208 14.56 20.97 13.63
C ARG A 208 13.68 20.59 14.83
N GLY A 209 13.73 21.39 15.89
CA GLY A 209 12.90 21.22 17.09
C GLY A 209 13.46 21.98 18.29
N GLU A 210 12.74 21.97 19.41
CA GLU A 210 13.10 22.72 20.62
C GLU A 210 13.96 21.93 21.63
N GLY A 211 14.46 20.75 21.26
CA GLY A 211 15.36 19.93 22.08
C GLY A 211 14.64 19.18 23.21
N SER A 212 13.43 18.66 22.95
CA SER A 212 12.69 17.85 23.93
C SER A 212 13.46 16.59 24.33
N GLN A 213 13.13 16.00 25.48
CA GLN A 213 13.75 14.73 25.93
C GLN A 213 13.60 13.62 24.88
N LYS A 214 12.46 13.58 24.19
CA LYS A 214 12.20 12.65 23.10
C LYS A 214 13.06 12.95 21.87
N GLN A 215 13.18 14.22 21.49
CA GLN A 215 14.06 14.65 20.39
C GLN A 215 15.52 14.25 20.67
N LYS A 216 16.03 14.53 21.88
CA LYS A 216 17.40 14.18 22.28
C LYS A 216 17.66 12.67 22.27
N ARG A 217 16.67 11.85 22.63
CA ARG A 217 16.78 10.38 22.55
C ARG A 217 16.90 9.92 21.09
N VAL A 218 16.09 10.48 20.20
CA VAL A 218 16.15 10.16 18.77
C VAL A 218 17.46 10.65 18.15
N GLU A 219 17.94 11.85 18.51
CA GLU A 219 19.26 12.35 18.10
C GLU A 219 20.39 11.42 18.53
N LYS A 220 20.35 10.90 19.77
CA LYS A 220 21.33 9.93 20.28
C LYS A 220 21.29 8.62 19.48
N VAL A 221 20.11 8.07 19.22
CA VAL A 221 19.95 6.87 18.39
C VAL A 221 20.56 7.07 17.00
N ILE A 222 20.33 8.23 16.39
CA ILE A 222 20.87 8.55 15.08
C ILE A 222 22.41 8.64 15.11
N ALA A 223 22.98 9.22 16.16
CA ALA A 223 24.42 9.35 16.31
C ALA A 223 25.12 8.02 16.62
N ASP A 224 24.51 7.18 17.45
CA ASP A 224 25.11 5.95 17.95
C ASP A 224 24.96 4.76 16.96
N HIS A 225 24.01 4.83 16.03
CA HIS A 225 23.65 3.72 15.12
C HIS A 225 23.69 4.10 13.62
N PRO A 226 24.84 4.57 13.09
CA PRO A 226 24.95 5.04 11.71
C PRO A 226 24.82 3.91 10.67
N ALA A 227 25.21 2.68 11.00
CA ALA A 227 25.18 1.54 10.08
C ALA A 227 23.73 1.09 9.80
N GLU A 228 22.87 1.13 10.81
CA GLU A 228 21.46 0.79 10.70
C GLU A 228 20.70 1.86 9.90
N LEU A 229 21.05 3.15 10.08
CA LEU A 229 20.52 4.24 9.26
C LEU A 229 20.96 4.16 7.81
N GLU A 230 22.20 3.78 7.54
CA GLU A 230 22.70 3.57 6.18
C GLU A 230 21.98 2.40 5.50
N ARG A 231 21.75 1.30 6.21
CA ARG A 231 20.96 0.18 5.69
C ARG A 231 19.53 0.60 5.35
N MET A 232 18.86 1.33 6.26
CA MET A 232 17.52 1.87 6.04
C MET A 232 17.49 2.87 4.86
N SER A 233 18.55 3.64 4.65
CA SER A 233 18.61 4.58 3.52
C SER A 233 18.82 3.88 2.18
N ARG A 234 19.52 2.73 2.16
CA ARG A 234 19.72 1.92 0.95
C ARG A 234 18.42 1.27 0.45
N SER A 235 17.46 0.96 1.34
CA SER A 235 16.15 0.41 0.94
C SER A 235 15.16 1.49 0.45
N ALA A 236 15.35 2.75 0.86
CA ALA A 236 14.46 3.86 0.51
C ALA A 236 14.31 4.16 -1.00
N PRO A 237 15.37 4.19 -1.83
CA PRO A 237 15.25 4.45 -3.28
C PRO A 237 14.34 3.46 -4.00
N GLU A 238 14.41 2.18 -3.65
CA GLU A 238 13.61 1.14 -4.30
C GLU A 238 12.13 1.32 -3.97
N TRP A 239 11.80 1.52 -2.69
CA TRP A 239 10.43 1.81 -2.27
C TRP A 239 9.88 3.05 -2.98
N LEU A 240 10.62 4.17 -3.00
CA LEU A 240 10.21 5.40 -3.67
C LEU A 240 9.99 5.22 -5.17
N ARG A 241 10.85 4.45 -5.84
CA ARG A 241 10.70 4.14 -7.27
C ARG A 241 9.42 3.34 -7.53
N ARG A 242 9.14 2.31 -6.72
CA ARG A 242 7.93 1.49 -6.83
C ARG A 242 6.66 2.26 -6.52
N GLN A 243 6.71 3.13 -5.51
CA GLN A 243 5.62 4.06 -5.21
C GLN A 243 5.35 5.02 -6.38
N ALA A 244 6.39 5.62 -6.97
CA ALA A 244 6.25 6.50 -8.11
C ALA A 244 5.66 5.78 -9.32
N ARG A 245 6.11 4.54 -9.60
CA ARG A 245 5.53 3.69 -10.65
C ARG A 245 4.05 3.42 -10.42
N THR A 246 3.66 3.07 -9.19
CA THR A 246 2.24 2.83 -8.84
C THR A 246 1.39 4.08 -9.10
N ARG A 247 1.85 5.26 -8.65
CA ARG A 247 1.16 6.53 -8.92
C ARG A 247 1.06 6.84 -10.41
N GLN A 248 2.12 6.57 -11.18
CA GLN A 248 2.11 6.79 -12.63
C GLN A 248 1.07 5.89 -13.32
N LEU A 249 0.99 4.61 -12.94
CA LEU A 249 0.00 3.68 -13.51
C LEU A 249 -1.44 4.07 -13.13
N GLN A 250 -1.67 4.48 -11.88
CA GLN A 250 -2.97 4.98 -11.43
C GLN A 250 -3.38 6.26 -12.19
N GLU A 251 -2.44 7.19 -12.38
CA GLU A 251 -2.69 8.41 -13.14
C GLU A 251 -2.96 8.11 -14.62
N GLN A 252 -2.26 7.14 -15.22
CA GLN A 252 -2.53 6.70 -16.59
C GLN A 252 -3.95 6.12 -16.72
N LEU A 253 -4.34 5.21 -15.83
CA LEU A 253 -5.69 4.64 -15.83
C LEU A 253 -6.75 5.73 -15.64
N ARG A 254 -6.50 6.70 -14.75
CA ARG A 254 -7.39 7.86 -14.54
C ARG A 254 -7.55 8.69 -15.81
N GLN A 255 -6.47 8.93 -16.57
CA GLN A 255 -6.52 9.66 -17.82
C GLN A 255 -7.30 8.89 -18.90
N ASP A 256 -7.18 7.57 -18.93
CA ASP A 256 -7.82 6.72 -19.93
C ASP A 256 -9.31 6.45 -19.64
N THR A 257 -9.70 6.37 -18.37
CA THR A 257 -11.04 5.91 -17.95
C THR A 257 -11.82 6.89 -17.07
N GLY A 258 -11.14 7.84 -16.43
CA GLY A 258 -11.71 8.70 -15.39
C GLY A 258 -11.81 8.05 -14.00
N GLU A 259 -11.33 6.81 -13.81
CA GLU A 259 -11.33 6.12 -12.51
C GLU A 259 -10.39 6.78 -11.48
N TYR A 260 -10.84 6.84 -10.22
CA TYR A 260 -10.04 7.35 -9.11
C TYR A 260 -9.80 6.23 -8.09
N TYR A 261 -8.52 5.97 -7.81
CA TYR A 261 -8.09 5.14 -6.68
C TYR A 261 -7.76 6.06 -5.51
N GLY A 262 -8.36 5.79 -4.34
CA GLY A 262 -8.21 6.63 -3.15
C GLY A 262 -8.22 5.85 -1.87
#